data_AF-A0A8C1PSP5-F1
#
_entry.id   AF-A0A8C1PSP5-F1
#
_cell.length_a   1.000
_cell.length_b   1.000
_cell.length_c   1.000
_cell.angle_alpha   90.00
_cell.angle_beta   90.00
_cell.angle_gamma   90.00
#
_symmetry.space_group_name_H-M   'P 1'
#
loop_
_entity.id
_entity.type
_entity.pdbx_description
1 polymer ?
#
loop_
_entity_poly.entity_id
_entity_poly.type
_entity_poly.pdbx_seq_one_letter_code
_entity_poly.pdbx_strand_id
1 'polypeptide(L)' 'LAILFAVVARGSTVLAKHACFSGNFLEVTEQILARIPSENNKLTYSHGRLSVPELCRNNQC' A
#
# COMPACT_ATOMS: atom_id res chain seq x y z
N LEU A 1 -9.16 -0.34 12.31
CA LEU A 1 -8.22 -0.26 11.16
C LEU A 1 -8.70 -1.24 10.09
N ALA A 2 -8.87 -0.79 8.85
CA ALA A 2 -9.22 -1.66 7.72
C ALA A 2 -7.99 -1.87 6.84
N ILE A 3 -7.81 -3.09 6.31
CA ILE A 3 -6.77 -3.38 5.32
C ILE A 3 -7.29 -2.89 3.97
N LEU A 4 -6.65 -1.86 3.41
CA LEU A 4 -7.04 -1.29 2.12
C LEU A 4 -6.51 -2.10 0.94
N PHE A 5 -5.33 -2.69 1.10
CA PHE A 5 -4.64 -3.44 0.06
C PHE A 5 -3.76 -4.53 0.70
N ALA A 6 -3.74 -5.72 0.10
CA ALA A 6 -2.88 -6.83 0.48
C ALA A 6 -2.32 -7.50 -0.79
N VAL A 7 -1.06 -7.93 -0.73
CA VAL A 7 -0.37 -8.58 -1.84
C VAL A 7 0.51 -9.72 -1.32
N VAL A 8 0.56 -10.81 -2.06
CA VAL A 8 1.50 -11.92 -1.87
C VAL A 8 2.42 -11.92 -3.08
N ALA A 9 3.72 -11.77 -2.86
CA ALA A 9 4.73 -11.73 -3.91
C ALA A 9 5.96 -12.54 -3.50
N ARG A 10 6.70 -13.04 -4.50
CA ARG A 10 8.00 -13.68 -4.34
C ARG A 10 9.03 -12.85 -5.09
N GLY A 11 9.86 -12.11 -4.36
CA GLY A 11 10.73 -11.10 -4.96
C GLY A 11 9.88 -10.04 -5.67
N SER A 12 10.11 -9.84 -6.96
CA SER A 12 9.35 -8.91 -7.81
C SER A 12 8.08 -9.52 -8.43
N THR A 13 7.84 -10.82 -8.27
CA THR A 13 6.70 -11.49 -8.91
C THR A 13 5.49 -11.53 -7.98
N VAL A 14 4.42 -10.82 -8.34
CA VAL A 14 3.14 -10.86 -7.62
C VAL A 14 2.39 -12.16 -7.94
N LEU A 15 2.04 -12.91 -6.89
CA LEU A 15 1.28 -14.16 -6.96
C LEU A 15 -0.22 -13.94 -6.74
N ALA A 16 -0.56 -13.07 -5.79
CA ALA A 16 -1.94 -12.71 -5.48
C ALA A 16 -2.02 -11.27 -4.98
N LYS A 17 -3.13 -10.59 -5.26
CA LYS A 17 -3.40 -9.22 -4.78
C LYS A 17 -4.88 -9.05 -4.47
N HIS A 18 -5.17 -8.25 -3.46
CA HIS A 18 -6.52 -7.86 -3.10
C HIS A 18 -6.52 -6.36 -2.73
N ALA A 19 -7.44 -5.62 -3.33
CA ALA A 19 -7.64 -4.20 -3.07
C ALA A 19 -9.12 -3.96 -2.74
N CYS A 20 -9.39 -3.19 -1.70
CA CYS A 20 -10.77 -2.80 -1.35
C CYS A 20 -11.31 -1.71 -2.29
N PHE A 21 -10.42 -0.89 -2.86
CA PHE A 21 -10.74 0.19 -3.80
C PHE A 21 -9.76 0.20 -4.98
N SER A 22 -10.21 0.70 -6.13
CA SER A 22 -9.31 0.97 -7.27
C SER A 22 -8.43 2.18 -6.98
N GLY A 23 -7.14 2.06 -7.30
CA GLY A 23 -6.16 3.12 -7.14
C GLY A 23 -4.77 2.64 -7.59
N ASN A 24 -3.78 3.52 -7.50
CA ASN A 24 -2.40 3.27 -7.96
C ASN A 24 -1.59 2.34 -7.01
N PHE A 25 -2.28 1.45 -6.29
CA PHE A 25 -1.65 0.54 -5.32
C PHE A 25 -0.65 -0.40 -5.99
N LEU A 26 -0.88 -0.78 -7.24
CA LEU A 26 0.02 -1.69 -7.96
C LEU A 26 1.39 -1.07 -8.24
N GLU A 27 1.41 0.17 -8.73
CA GLU A 27 2.65 0.88 -9.07
C GLU A 27 3.49 1.14 -7.82
N VAL A 28 2.83 1.51 -6.71
CA VAL A 28 3.46 1.65 -5.40
C VAL A 28 4.00 0.30 -4.92
N THR A 29 3.25 -0.78 -5.11
CA THR A 29 3.67 -2.13 -4.71
C THR A 29 4.92 -2.59 -5.44
N GLU A 30 5.01 -2.39 -6.76
CA GLU A 30 6.19 -2.74 -7.56
C GLU A 30 7.45 -2.03 -7.04
N GLN A 31 7.34 -0.73 -6.71
CA GLN A 31 8.45 0.03 -6.13
C GLN A 31 8.87 -0.45 -4.74
N ILE A 32 7.91 -0.92 -3.94
CA ILE A 32 8.17 -1.49 -2.62
C ILE A 32 8.84 -2.86 -2.78
N LEU A 33 8.32 -3.73 -3.64
CA LEU A 33 8.88 -5.06 -3.91
C LEU A 33 10.32 -4.98 -4.43
N ALA A 34 10.64 -3.96 -5.26
CA ALA A 34 12.00 -3.71 -5.72
C ALA A 34 12.97 -3.30 -4.59
N ARG A 35 12.45 -2.79 -3.46
CA ARG A 35 13.25 -2.38 -2.29
C ARG A 35 13.32 -3.44 -1.19
N ILE A 36 12.50 -4.49 -1.24
CA ILE A 36 12.51 -5.54 -0.22
C ILE A 36 13.71 -6.47 -0.49
N PRO A 37 14.71 -6.54 0.39
CA PRO A 37 15.79 -7.51 0.26
C PRO A 37 15.24 -8.93 0.43
N SER A 38 15.89 -9.92 -0.20
CA SER A 38 15.52 -11.35 -0.14
C SER A 38 15.58 -11.97 1.26
N GLU A 39 16.07 -11.20 2.25
CA GLU A 39 16.14 -11.60 3.65
C GLU A 39 14.76 -11.58 4.30
N ASN A 40 14.52 -12.54 5.20
CA ASN A 40 13.26 -12.78 5.88
C ASN A 40 12.95 -11.72 6.97
N ASN A 41 12.93 -10.44 6.60
CA ASN A 41 12.71 -9.34 7.52
C ASN A 41 11.29 -8.78 7.43
N LYS A 42 10.62 -8.68 8.59
CA LYS A 42 9.32 -8.01 8.72
C LYS A 42 9.53 -6.49 8.72
N LEU A 43 9.33 -5.85 7.57
CA LEU A 43 9.41 -4.41 7.40
C LEU A 43 8.01 -3.77 7.50
N THR A 44 7.88 -2.70 8.29
CA THR A 44 6.67 -1.88 8.33
C THR A 44 6.98 -0.53 7.69
N TYR A 45 6.47 -0.29 6.48
CA TYR A 45 6.65 0.98 5.78
C TYR A 45 5.48 1.92 6.07
N SER A 46 5.75 2.99 6.82
CA SER A 46 4.78 4.06 7.08
C SER A 46 4.95 5.16 6.03
N HIS A 47 4.24 5.06 4.90
CA HIS A 47 4.11 6.21 3.99
C HIS A 47 3.09 7.18 4.63
N GLY A 48 3.48 8.45 4.78
CA GLY A 48 2.70 9.48 5.49
C GLY A 48 1.25 9.55 4.99
N ARG A 49 0.35 10.00 5.89
CA ARG A 49 -1.11 10.08 5.70
C ARG A 49 -1.48 10.21 4.23
N LEU A 50 -2.19 9.20 3.71
CA LEU A 50 -2.91 9.32 2.47
C LEU A 50 -3.97 10.43 2.68
N SER A 51 -3.62 11.67 2.35
CA SER A 51 -4.56 12.79 2.37
C SER A 51 -5.56 12.52 1.26
N VAL A 52 -6.66 11.84 1.59
CA VAL A 52 -7.84 11.77 0.72
C VAL A 52 -8.39 13.19 0.65
N PRO A 53 -8.36 13.89 -0.51
CA PRO A 53 -8.75 15.29 -0.59
C PRO A 53 -10.27 15.51 -0.52
N GLU A 54 -11.05 14.60 0.09
CA GLU A 54 -12.51 14.66 0.05
C GLU A 54 -13.20 14.43 1.41
N LEU A 55 -12.57 14.85 2.51
CA LEU A 55 -13.22 14.97 3.83
C LEU A 55 -13.22 16.41 4.39
N CYS A 56 -12.74 17.40 3.64
CA CYS A 56 -12.99 18.81 3.94
C CYS A 56 -14.31 19.26 3.31
N ARG A 57 -15.45 18.77 3.81
CA ARG A 57 -16.76 19.34 3.45
C ARG A 57 -17.70 19.59 4.64
N ASN A 58 -17.17 19.70 5.86
CA ASN A 58 -17.98 20.26 6.95
C ASN A 58 -17.16 20.97 8.02
N ASN A 59 -16.57 22.11 7.66
CA ASN A 59 -16.27 23.29 8.48
C ASN A 59 -16.38 23.14 10.02
N GLN A 60 -15.54 22.30 10.62
CA GLN A 60 -15.31 22.26 12.07
C GLN A 60 -13.80 22.09 12.28
N CYS A 61 -13.10 23.23 12.13
CA CYS A 61 -11.86 23.48 12.85
C CYS A 61 -12.20 23.80 14.30
#